data_AF-A0A9D1U9D8-F1
#
_entry.id   AF-A0A9D1U9D8-F1
#
_cell.length_a   1.000
_cell.length_b   1.000
_cell.length_c   1.000
_cell.angle_alpha   90.00
_cell.angle_beta   90.00
_cell.angle_gamma   90.00
#
_symmetry.space_group_name_H-M   'P 1'
#
loop_
_entity.id
_entity.type
_entity.pdbx_description
1 polymer ?
#
loop_
_entity_poly.entity_id
_entity_poly.type
_entity_poly.pdbx_seq_one_letter_code
_entity_poly.pdbx_strand_id
1 'polypeptide(L)'
;MPFQDAYERILQATGLRTQSEVTALLGVKQSSISDAKQRKHIPDPWLMTLFSKKGLNPIWIRTGEGPQYVAGTDAQPEAPLLSEQQVTSRLEPILRVALLGVIPQLADELRQKMNA
;
A
#
# COMPACT_ATOMS: atom_id res chain seq x y z
N MET A 1 22.97 -7.86 -13.63
CA MET A 1 21.87 -8.02 -12.65
C MET A 1 21.00 -9.16 -13.09
N PRO A 2 20.64 -10.12 -12.22
CA PRO A 2 19.70 -11.16 -12.59
C PRO A 2 18.30 -10.55 -12.78
N PHE A 3 17.73 -10.73 -13.97
CA PHE A 3 16.32 -10.38 -14.27
C PHE A 3 15.35 -10.99 -13.25
N GLN A 4 15.65 -12.19 -12.77
CA GLN A 4 14.80 -12.97 -11.89
C GLN A 4 14.49 -12.22 -10.58
N ASP A 5 15.52 -11.75 -9.86
CA ASP A 5 15.33 -11.09 -8.56
C ASP A 5 14.51 -9.80 -8.70
N ALA A 6 14.79 -9.01 -9.73
CA ALA A 6 14.04 -7.79 -10.00
C ALA A 6 12.58 -8.10 -10.38
N TYR A 7 12.35 -9.15 -11.16
CA TYR A 7 11.02 -9.59 -11.55
C TYR A 7 10.23 -10.14 -10.36
N GLU A 8 10.86 -10.89 -9.45
CA GLU A 8 10.25 -11.36 -8.20
C GLU A 8 9.85 -10.21 -7.29
N ARG A 9 10.71 -9.21 -7.13
CA ARG A 9 10.39 -7.97 -6.41
C ARG A 9 9.18 -7.26 -7.02
N ILE A 10 9.07 -7.21 -8.35
CA ILE A 10 7.90 -6.64 -9.04
C ILE A 10 6.64 -7.43 -8.67
N LEU A 11 6.66 -8.77 -8.75
CA LEU A 11 5.51 -9.62 -8.41
C LEU A 11 5.09 -9.43 -6.95
N GLN A 12 6.04 -9.46 -6.02
CA GLN A 12 5.79 -9.28 -4.59
C GLN A 12 5.19 -7.89 -4.29
N ALA A 13 5.80 -6.83 -4.82
CA ALA A 13 5.39 -5.46 -4.53
C ALA A 13 4.05 -5.06 -5.19
N THR A 14 3.67 -5.74 -6.26
CA THR A 14 2.41 -5.49 -6.98
C THR A 14 1.29 -6.46 -6.61
N GLY A 15 1.61 -7.56 -5.90
CA GLY A 15 0.67 -8.63 -5.58
C GLY A 15 0.27 -9.49 -6.79
N LEU A 16 0.92 -9.31 -7.95
CA LEU A 16 0.61 -10.02 -9.18
C LEU A 16 1.23 -11.42 -9.16
N ARG A 17 0.57 -12.38 -9.81
CA ARG A 17 1.00 -13.79 -9.82
C ARG A 17 1.32 -14.32 -11.20
N THR A 18 0.82 -13.67 -12.23
CA THR A 18 0.94 -14.14 -13.61
C THR A 18 1.70 -13.15 -14.49
N GLN A 19 2.35 -13.68 -15.52
CA GLN A 19 3.02 -12.86 -16.54
C GLN A 19 2.03 -11.95 -17.27
N SER A 20 0.80 -12.43 -17.51
CA SER A 20 -0.26 -11.67 -18.18
C SER A 20 -0.66 -10.42 -17.37
N GLU A 21 -0.79 -10.53 -16.05
CA GLU A 21 -1.05 -9.38 -15.19
C GLU A 21 0.08 -8.35 -15.25
N VAL A 22 1.34 -8.81 -15.24
CA VAL A 22 2.50 -7.91 -15.37
C VAL A 22 2.48 -7.21 -16.72
N THR A 23 2.18 -7.91 -17.82
CA THR A 23 2.07 -7.30 -19.15
C THR A 23 0.95 -6.27 -19.22
N ALA A 24 -0.20 -6.54 -18.58
CA ALA A 24 -1.32 -5.60 -18.51
C ALA A 24 -0.97 -4.36 -17.69
N LEU A 25 -0.31 -4.53 -16.54
CA LEU A 25 0.17 -3.41 -15.71
C LEU A 25 1.15 -2.53 -16.49
N LEU A 26 2.11 -3.14 -17.17
CA LEU A 26 3.15 -2.46 -17.95
C LEU A 26 2.65 -1.92 -19.29
N GLY A 27 1.51 -2.40 -19.81
CA GLY A 27 1.01 -2.05 -21.13
C GLY A 27 1.89 -2.57 -22.28
N VAL A 28 2.52 -3.74 -22.10
CA VAL A 28 3.44 -4.35 -23.09
C VAL A 28 2.92 -5.70 -23.57
N LYS A 29 3.50 -6.21 -24.65
CA LYS A 29 3.19 -7.57 -25.15
C LYS A 29 3.92 -8.62 -24.30
N GLN A 30 3.37 -9.84 -24.22
CA GLN A 30 4.03 -10.94 -23.51
C GLN A 30 5.43 -11.27 -24.09
N SER A 31 5.62 -11.11 -25.40
CA SER A 31 6.94 -11.23 -26.05
C SER A 31 7.97 -10.28 -25.47
N SER A 32 7.58 -9.08 -25.04
CA SER A 32 8.48 -8.13 -24.37
C SER A 32 9.03 -8.68 -23.05
N ILE A 33 8.24 -9.49 -22.33
CA ILE A 33 8.73 -10.14 -21.11
C ILE A 33 9.71 -11.26 -21.44
N SER A 34 9.41 -12.07 -22.45
CA SER A 34 10.31 -13.14 -22.91
C SER A 34 11.67 -12.59 -23.34
N ASP A 35 11.66 -11.51 -24.12
CA ASP A 35 12.84 -10.77 -24.55
C ASP A 35 13.67 -10.25 -23.37
N ALA A 36 13.02 -9.63 -22.38
CA ALA A 36 13.69 -9.09 -21.20
C ALA A 36 14.33 -10.21 -20.35
N LYS A 37 13.64 -11.35 -20.23
CA LYS A 37 14.15 -12.55 -19.55
C LYS A 37 15.38 -13.11 -20.28
N GLN A 38 15.34 -13.21 -21.61
CA GLN A 38 16.47 -13.66 -22.42
C GLN A 38 17.67 -12.72 -22.30
N ARG A 39 17.44 -11.41 -22.35
CA ARG A 39 18.47 -10.37 -22.20
C ARG A 39 18.93 -10.19 -20.75
N LYS A 40 18.31 -10.89 -19.79
CA LYS A 40 18.58 -10.80 -18.35
C LYS A 40 18.59 -9.35 -17.84
N HIS A 41 17.67 -8.53 -18.35
CA HIS A 41 17.62 -7.10 -18.03
C HIS A 41 16.17 -6.60 -17.96
N ILE A 42 15.87 -5.75 -16.96
CA ILE A 42 14.59 -5.05 -16.84
C ILE A 42 14.68 -3.72 -17.61
N PRO A 43 13.86 -3.50 -18.65
CA PRO A 43 13.86 -2.25 -19.41
C PRO A 43 13.51 -1.02 -18.55
N ASP A 44 14.19 0.11 -18.77
CA ASP A 44 13.88 1.38 -18.10
C ASP A 44 12.43 1.84 -18.26
N PRO A 45 11.79 1.70 -19.44
CA PRO A 45 10.37 2.06 -19.58
C PRO A 45 9.44 1.32 -18.61
N TRP A 46 9.79 0.09 -18.21
CA TRP A 46 9.00 -0.65 -17.22
C TRP A 46 9.16 -0.04 -15.84
N LEU A 47 10.39 0.32 -15.45
CA LEU A 47 10.67 0.96 -14.17
C LEU A 47 9.93 2.30 -14.07
N MET A 48 9.92 3.09 -15.14
CA MET A 48 9.16 4.34 -15.19
C MET A 48 7.66 4.09 -15.06
N THR A 49 7.13 3.08 -15.75
CA THR A 49 5.71 2.72 -15.64
C THR A 49 5.34 2.27 -14.23
N LEU A 50 6.17 1.44 -13.60
CA LEU A 50 5.97 0.95 -12.23
C LEU A 50 6.08 2.10 -11.21
N PHE A 51 7.03 3.01 -11.40
CA PHE A 51 7.16 4.21 -10.60
C PHE A 51 5.91 5.09 -10.73
N SER A 52 5.49 5.43 -11.95
CA SER A 52 4.34 6.30 -12.18
C SER A 52 3.01 5.70 -11.72
N LYS A 53 2.80 4.39 -11.88
CA LYS A 53 1.52 3.74 -11.54
C LYS A 53 1.42 3.25 -10.09
N LYS A 54 2.55 2.93 -9.45
CA LYS A 54 2.59 2.24 -8.15
C LYS A 54 3.56 2.87 -7.15
N GLY A 55 4.27 3.95 -7.52
CA GLY A 55 5.27 4.60 -6.68
C GLY A 55 6.49 3.73 -6.40
N LEU A 56 6.71 2.64 -7.16
CA LEU A 56 7.82 1.73 -6.89
C LEU A 56 9.16 2.37 -7.22
N ASN A 57 10.10 2.26 -6.28
CA ASN A 57 11.44 2.79 -6.43
C ASN A 57 12.24 1.99 -7.47
N PRO A 58 12.69 2.60 -8.59
CA PRO A 58 13.49 1.93 -9.60
C PRO A 58 14.79 1.33 -9.07
N ILE A 59 15.42 1.99 -8.09
CA ILE A 59 16.65 1.49 -7.45
C ILE A 59 16.34 0.24 -6.65
N TRP A 60 15.29 0.23 -5.83
CA TRP A 60 14.88 -0.96 -5.07
C TRP A 60 14.50 -2.13 -5.98
N ILE A 61 13.77 -1.90 -7.08
CA ILE A 61 13.47 -2.97 -8.05
C ILE A 61 14.77 -3.58 -8.58
N ARG A 62 15.74 -2.72 -8.89
CA ARG A 62 17.05 -3.11 -9.41
C ARG A 62 17.86 -3.87 -8.37
N THR A 63 18.19 -3.25 -7.25
CA THR A 63 19.20 -3.75 -6.30
C THR A 63 18.60 -4.50 -5.11
N GLY A 64 17.33 -4.28 -4.80
CA GLY A 64 16.71 -4.68 -3.53
C GLY A 64 17.07 -3.77 -2.36
N GLU A 65 17.85 -2.72 -2.60
CA GLU A 65 18.33 -1.82 -1.56
C GLU A 65 17.49 -0.55 -1.48
N GLY A 66 17.43 0.04 -0.29
CA GLY A 66 16.67 1.26 -0.03
C GLY A 66 15.16 1.02 0.10
N PRO A 67 14.36 2.10 0.10
CA PRO A 67 12.92 1.99 0.30
C PRO A 67 12.23 1.43 -0.95
N GLN A 68 11.27 0.52 -0.74
CA GLN A 68 10.47 -0.09 -1.80
C GLN A 68 9.62 0.91 -2.59
N TYR A 69 9.13 1.95 -1.91
CA TYR A 69 8.31 3.00 -2.49
C TYR A 69 9.01 4.35 -2.35
N VAL A 70 8.85 5.22 -3.35
CA VAL A 70 9.33 6.60 -3.27
C VAL A 70 8.23 7.44 -2.59
N ALA A 71 8.59 8.13 -1.51
CA ALA A 71 7.68 9.04 -0.83
C ALA A 71 7.30 10.21 -1.77
N GLY A 72 5.99 10.42 -1.98
CA GLY A 72 5.48 11.55 -2.76
C GLY A 72 4.82 11.24 -4.10
N THR A 73 4.57 9.97 -4.45
CA THR A 73 3.65 9.64 -5.55
C THR A 73 2.29 9.27 -4.94
N ASP A 74 1.26 10.05 -5.25
CA ASP A 74 -0.11 10.08 -4.67
C ASP A 74 -0.95 8.77 -4.74
N ALA A 75 -0.37 7.58 -4.73
CA ALA A 75 -1.14 6.34 -4.70
C ALA A 75 -0.38 5.12 -4.13
N GLN A 76 -0.34 4.98 -2.81
CA GLN A 76 -0.57 3.70 -2.11
C GLN A 76 -0.91 3.96 -0.63
N PRO A 77 -1.80 3.18 0.03
CA PRO A 77 -2.28 3.48 1.36
C PRO A 77 -1.12 3.56 2.32
N GLU A 78 -1.08 4.65 3.08
CA GLU A 78 -0.23 4.79 4.24
C GLU A 78 -0.38 3.50 5.06
N ALA A 79 0.70 2.71 5.16
CA ALA A 79 0.90 1.90 6.36
C ALA A 79 0.66 2.86 7.52
N PRO A 80 -0.18 2.50 8.52
CA PRO A 80 -0.81 3.48 9.36
C PRO A 80 0.27 4.41 9.91
N LEU A 81 0.14 5.71 9.61
CA LEU A 81 1.05 6.78 10.01
C LEU A 81 1.32 6.79 11.54
N LEU A 82 0.58 5.97 12.28
CA LEU A 82 0.57 5.80 13.72
C LEU A 82 0.55 4.30 14.02
N SER A 83 1.47 3.84 14.88
CA SER A 83 1.38 2.53 15.54
C SER A 83 0.02 2.39 16.26
N GLU A 84 -0.50 1.17 16.49
CA GLU A 84 -1.76 0.97 17.22
C GLU A 84 -1.76 1.67 18.60
N GLN A 85 -0.60 1.71 19.27
CA GLN A 85 -0.39 2.45 20.50
C GLN A 85 -0.55 3.96 20.30
N GLN A 86 0.00 4.53 19.22
CA GLN A 86 -0.16 5.95 18.90
C GLN A 86 -1.60 6.29 18.50
N VAL A 87 -2.29 5.41 17.78
CA VAL A 87 -3.71 5.58 17.46
C VAL A 87 -4.53 5.62 18.75
N THR A 88 -4.31 4.66 19.64
CA THR A 88 -5.01 4.58 20.94
C THR A 88 -4.77 5.83 21.78
N SER A 89 -3.51 6.24 21.96
CA SER A 89 -3.17 7.43 22.77
C SER A 89 -3.75 8.73 22.20
N ARG A 90 -3.85 8.85 20.87
CA ARG A 90 -4.43 10.04 20.23
C ARG A 90 -5.96 10.08 20.32
N LEU A 91 -6.62 8.92 20.26
CA LEU A 91 -8.07 8.83 20.26
C LEU A 91 -8.68 8.78 21.67
N GLU A 92 -7.94 8.29 22.67
CA GLU A 92 -8.41 8.16 24.06
C GLU A 92 -9.05 9.45 24.61
N PRO A 93 -8.42 10.65 24.57
CA PRO A 93 -9.02 11.84 25.16
C PRO A 93 -10.32 12.25 24.45
N ILE A 94 -10.39 12.08 23.12
CA ILE A 94 -11.57 12.41 22.32
C ILE A 94 -12.71 11.45 22.66
N LEU A 95 -12.43 10.15 22.69
CA LEU A 95 -13.41 9.12 23.01
C LEU A 95 -13.91 9.27 24.45
N ARG A 96 -13.04 9.60 25.40
CA ARG A 96 -13.40 9.85 26.81
C ARG A 96 -14.35 11.03 26.96
N VAL A 97 -14.07 12.15 26.28
CA VAL A 97 -14.94 13.34 26.29
C VAL A 97 -16.29 13.04 25.63
N ALA A 98 -16.29 12.35 24.48
CA ALA A 98 -17.52 11.96 23.80
C ALA A 98 -18.39 11.03 24.67
N LEU A 99 -17.79 10.02 25.30
CA LEU A 99 -18.50 9.09 26.18
C LEU A 99 -19.06 9.77 27.43
N LEU A 100 -18.33 10.73 28.03
CA LEU A 100 -18.83 11.50 29.17
C LEU A 100 -20.09 12.31 28.86
N GLY A 101 -20.28 12.76 27.62
CA GLY A 101 -21.49 13.45 27.19
C GLY A 101 -22.66 12.51 26.85
N VAL A 102 -22.36 11.32 26.32
CA VAL A 102 -23.37 10.35 25.86
C VAL A 102 -23.94 9.51 27.01
N ILE A 103 -23.11 9.16 28.00
CA ILE A 103 -23.55 8.30 29.13
C ILE A 103 -24.72 8.93 29.94
N PRO A 104 -24.70 10.24 30.28
CA PRO A 104 -25.82 10.87 30.98
C PRO A 104 -27.11 10.88 30.16
N GLN A 105 -27.04 11.20 28.86
CA GLN A 105 -28.22 11.20 27.98
C GLN A 105 -28.87 9.83 27.88
N LEU A 106 -28.06 8.77 27.74
CA LEU A 106 -28.57 7.40 27.67
C LEU A 106 -29.19 6.96 29.00
N ALA A 107 -28.60 7.38 30.13
CA ALA A 107 -29.15 7.11 31.46
C ALA A 107 -30.51 7.81 31.67
N ASP A 108 -30.65 9.05 31.19
CA ASP A 108 -31.91 9.79 31.26
C ASP A 108 -32.97 9.19 30.34
N GLU A 109 -32.62 8.76 29.13
CA GLU A 109 -33.55 8.08 28.21
C GLU A 109 -34.07 6.76 28.82
N LEU A 110 -33.18 5.97 29.44
CA LEU A 110 -33.56 4.74 30.13
C LEU A 110 -34.49 5.02 31.31
N ARG A 111 -34.20 6.05 32.14
CA ARG A 111 -35.07 6.47 33.24
C ARG A 111 -36.45 6.90 32.75
N GLN A 112 -36.51 7.63 31.63
CA GLN A 112 -37.77 8.09 31.06
C GLN A 112 -38.60 6.93 30.50
N LYS A 113 -37.97 5.93 29.86
CA LYS A 113 -38.63 4.70 29.41
C LYS A 113 -39.12 3.81 30.56
N MET A 114 -38.43 3.81 31.70
CA MET A 114 -38.79 2.96 32.84
C MET A 114 -39.92 3.55 33.71
N ASN A 115 -40.14 4.87 33.62
CA ASN A 115 -41.17 5.60 34.36
C ASN A 115 -42.40 5.97 33.51
N ALA A 116 -42.48 5.47 32.27
CA ALA A 116 -43.60 5.59 31.35
C ALA A 116 -44.36 4.26 31.26
#